data_AF-A0A645C2V6-F1
#
_entry.id   AF-A0A645C2V6-F1
#
_cell.length_a   1.000
_cell.length_b   1.000
_cell.length_c   1.000
_cell.angle_alpha   90.00
_cell.angle_beta   90.00
_cell.angle_gamma   90.00
#
_symmetry.space_group_name_H-M   'P 1'
#
loop_
_entity.id
_entity.type
_entity.pdbx_description
1 polymer ?
#
loop_
_entity_poly.entity_id
_entity_poly.type
_entity_poly.pdbx_seq_one_letter_code
_entity_poly.pdbx_strand_id
1 'polypeptide(L)'
;MRLSQLNEIVHIYRINEIIFCAKNISSQDIISLMSGLTERSIEFKIAPPESLYIIGSNNINHPGDFYVYNINNISRPENLRRKRILDISVSFLLLILLPLLFWIMRSPFGFARNVFAVLSGCRSWVGYNLSIPLSHRFPAIKKGILNPVDFARKPIDNPATIDNLNIMYARDYKVWNDLQIIMRNLRSLGR
;
A
#
# COMPACT_ATOMS: atom_id res chain seq x y z
N MET A 1 26.46 -7.23 20.98
CA MET A 1 26.69 -8.64 20.60
C MET A 1 27.88 -8.65 19.66
N ARG A 2 28.99 -9.32 20.00
CA ARG A 2 30.20 -9.30 19.16
C ARG A 2 29.97 -10.24 17.97
N LEU A 3 30.10 -9.74 16.74
CA LEU A 3 29.98 -10.51 15.49
C LEU A 3 30.87 -11.78 15.47
N SER A 4 31.94 -11.78 16.26
CA SER A 4 32.92 -12.86 16.37
C SER A 4 32.37 -14.19 16.90
N GLN A 5 31.16 -14.22 17.48
CA GLN A 5 30.53 -15.43 18.01
C GLN A 5 29.48 -16.05 17.06
N LEU A 6 29.27 -15.45 15.89
CA LEU A 6 28.23 -15.92 14.95
C LEU A 6 28.46 -17.37 14.52
N ASN A 7 29.71 -17.76 14.24
CA ASN A 7 30.05 -19.12 13.83
C ASN A 7 29.74 -20.15 14.94
N GLU A 8 30.07 -19.84 16.19
CA GLU A 8 29.79 -20.71 17.33
C GLU A 8 28.28 -20.89 17.55
N ILE A 9 27.52 -19.80 17.47
CA ILE A 9 26.06 -19.82 17.63
C ILE A 9 25.41 -20.64 16.50
N VAL A 10 25.85 -20.45 15.26
CA VAL A 10 25.34 -21.20 14.11
C VAL A 10 25.58 -22.70 14.27
N HIS A 11 26.76 -23.09 14.76
CA HIS A 11 27.11 -24.48 14.96
C HIS A 11 26.37 -25.12 16.14
N ILE A 12 26.27 -24.43 17.29
CA ILE A 12 25.58 -24.93 18.49
C ILE A 12 24.08 -25.10 18.23
N TYR A 13 23.45 -24.10 17.60
CA TYR A 13 22.00 -24.06 17.41
C TYR A 13 21.53 -24.64 16.08
N ARG A 14 22.45 -25.16 15.24
CA ARG A 14 22.16 -25.70 13.90
C ARG A 14 21.28 -24.75 13.08
N ILE A 15 21.69 -23.49 13.02
CA ILE A 15 20.94 -22.46 12.32
C ILE A 15 20.96 -22.76 10.83
N ASN A 16 19.79 -22.81 10.22
CA ASN A 16 19.57 -23.05 8.80
C ASN A 16 19.30 -21.76 8.01
N GLU A 17 18.99 -20.66 8.68
CA GLU A 17 18.69 -19.37 8.04
C GLU A 17 19.23 -18.20 8.88
N ILE A 18 19.92 -17.26 8.22
CA ILE A 18 20.45 -16.03 8.83
C ILE A 18 19.95 -14.81 8.05
N ILE A 19 19.29 -13.89 8.75
CA ILE A 19 18.75 -12.65 8.17
C ILE A 19 19.58 -11.45 8.65
N PHE A 20 20.31 -10.82 7.73
CA PHE A 20 21.10 -9.61 8.01
C PHE A 20 20.27 -8.35 7.84
N CYS A 21 20.28 -7.46 8.84
CA CYS A 21 19.66 -6.14 8.72
C CYS A 21 20.68 -5.13 8.14
N ALA A 22 20.50 -4.74 6.88
CA ALA A 22 21.39 -3.82 6.18
C ALA A 22 21.32 -2.36 6.69
N LYS A 23 20.46 -2.07 7.68
CA LYS A 23 20.49 -0.81 8.44
C LYS A 23 21.64 -0.75 9.44
N ASN A 24 22.03 -1.91 9.98
CA ASN A 24 22.90 -1.99 11.15
C ASN A 24 24.26 -2.61 10.83
N ILE A 25 24.41 -3.24 9.66
CA ILE A 25 25.63 -3.95 9.23
C ILE A 25 25.96 -3.51 7.80
N SER A 26 27.23 -3.19 7.53
CA SER A 26 27.66 -2.77 6.19
C SER A 26 27.63 -3.95 5.21
N SER A 27 27.48 -3.66 3.91
CA SER A 27 27.51 -4.71 2.88
C SER A 27 28.84 -5.48 2.86
N GLN A 28 29.95 -4.83 3.20
CA GLN A 28 31.27 -5.47 3.29
C GLN A 28 31.30 -6.51 4.42
N ASP A 29 30.79 -6.15 5.60
CA ASP A 29 30.72 -7.07 6.74
C ASP A 29 29.80 -8.27 6.46
N ILE A 30 28.66 -8.05 5.79
CA ILE A 30 27.75 -9.13 5.39
C ILE A 30 28.47 -10.13 4.47
N ILE A 31 29.21 -9.65 3.47
CA ILE A 31 29.96 -10.49 2.53
C ILE A 31 31.05 -11.27 3.27
N SER A 32 31.78 -10.63 4.18
CA SER A 32 32.80 -11.30 5.00
C SER A 32 32.21 -12.40 5.89
N LEU A 33 31.03 -12.18 6.47
CA LEU A 33 30.33 -13.19 7.29
C LEU A 33 29.80 -14.35 6.45
N MET A 34 29.21 -14.09 5.29
CA MET A 34 28.78 -15.13 4.35
C MET A 34 29.95 -16.01 3.90
N SER A 35 31.10 -15.39 3.60
CA SER A 35 32.30 -16.12 3.19
C SER A 35 32.86 -16.99 4.32
N GLY A 36 32.72 -16.59 5.58
CA GLY A 36 33.20 -17.34 6.75
C GLY A 36 32.28 -18.51 7.17
N LEU A 37 31.05 -18.55 6.65
CA LEU A 37 30.01 -19.53 7.00
C LEU A 37 29.68 -20.44 5.80
N THR A 38 30.72 -21.06 5.23
CA THR A 38 30.65 -21.87 4.00
C THR A 38 30.00 -23.25 4.18
N GLU A 39 29.39 -23.55 5.33
CA GLU A 39 28.72 -24.82 5.56
C GLU A 39 27.45 -24.94 4.71
N ARG A 40 27.28 -26.11 4.06
CA ARG A 40 26.41 -26.36 2.90
C ARG A 40 24.89 -26.29 3.13
N SER A 41 24.40 -25.68 4.21
CA SER A 41 22.97 -25.67 4.53
C SER A 41 22.45 -24.39 5.18
N ILE A 42 23.19 -23.28 5.11
CA ILE A 42 22.75 -22.00 5.69
C ILE A 42 22.23 -21.10 4.57
N GLU A 43 20.94 -20.77 4.63
CA GLU A 43 20.32 -19.78 3.75
C GLU A 43 20.58 -18.37 4.32
N PHE A 44 21.09 -17.46 3.49
CA PHE A 44 21.32 -16.08 3.89
C PHE A 44 20.30 -15.16 3.23
N LYS A 45 19.66 -14.30 4.01
CA LYS A 45 18.78 -13.23 3.51
C LYS A 45 19.26 -11.88 4.00
N ILE A 46 19.17 -10.87 3.15
CA ILE A 46 19.47 -9.48 3.52
C ILE A 46 18.15 -8.71 3.56
N ALA A 47 17.81 -8.18 4.73
CA ALA A 47 16.70 -7.27 4.91
C ALA A 47 17.18 -5.82 4.61
N PRO A 48 16.68 -5.17 3.55
CA PRO A 48 17.03 -3.78 3.25
C PRO A 48 16.56 -2.84 4.39
N PRO A 49 17.30 -1.73 4.65
CA PRO A 49 16.98 -0.80 5.74
C PRO A 49 15.59 -0.16 5.61
N GLU A 50 15.08 -0.08 4.37
CA GLU A 50 13.73 0.32 4.04
C GLU A 50 13.09 -0.74 3.13
N SER A 51 12.74 -1.87 3.73
CA SER A 51 11.69 -2.83 3.31
C SER A 51 11.07 -2.58 1.93
N LEU A 52 11.50 -3.33 0.91
CA LEU A 52 10.66 -3.52 -0.28
C LEU A 52 10.95 -4.77 -1.12
N TYR A 53 12.14 -5.37 -1.05
CA TYR A 53 12.42 -6.60 -1.81
C TYR A 53 13.41 -7.49 -1.05
N ILE A 54 13.01 -8.73 -0.75
CA ILE A 54 13.94 -9.83 -0.50
C ILE A 54 14.11 -10.53 -1.84
N ILE A 55 15.28 -10.37 -2.47
CA ILE A 55 15.64 -11.14 -3.66
C ILE A 55 16.25 -12.45 -3.17
N GLY A 56 15.49 -13.53 -3.21
CA GLY A 56 15.97 -14.90 -2.98
C GLY A 56 16.21 -15.60 -4.31
N SER A 57 17.34 -16.29 -4.45
CA SER A 57 17.77 -16.93 -5.71
C SER A 57 17.10 -18.28 -6.03
N ASN A 58 15.97 -18.61 -5.40
CA ASN A 58 15.28 -19.90 -5.61
C ASN A 58 13.76 -19.79 -5.38
N ASN A 59 13.01 -19.38 -6.40
CA ASN A 59 11.71 -19.96 -6.78
C ASN A 59 11.11 -19.20 -7.95
N ILE A 60 11.21 -19.77 -9.16
CA ILE A 60 10.60 -19.23 -10.39
C ILE A 60 9.10 -19.58 -10.49
N ASN A 61 8.56 -20.46 -9.63
CA ASN A 61 7.25 -21.09 -9.87
C ASN A 61 6.13 -20.74 -8.87
N HIS A 62 6.34 -19.85 -7.90
CA HIS A 62 5.24 -19.38 -7.01
C HIS A 62 5.26 -17.85 -6.87
N PRO A 63 4.53 -17.11 -7.73
CA PRO A 63 4.40 -15.64 -7.63
C PRO A 63 3.57 -15.16 -6.42
N GLY A 64 3.10 -16.06 -5.56
CA GLY A 64 2.08 -15.79 -4.54
C GLY A 64 2.57 -15.29 -3.19
N ASP A 65 3.87 -15.43 -2.89
CA ASP A 65 4.40 -15.25 -1.52
C ASP A 65 5.32 -14.03 -1.38
N PHE A 66 5.06 -12.96 -2.14
CA PHE A 66 5.58 -11.65 -1.75
C PHE A 66 4.86 -11.21 -0.47
N TYR A 67 5.47 -11.54 0.67
CA TYR A 67 5.03 -11.15 2.01
C TYR A 67 4.91 -9.62 2.09
N VAL A 68 3.68 -9.16 1.92
CA VAL A 68 3.20 -7.82 2.19
C VAL A 68 3.11 -7.62 3.72
N TYR A 69 4.19 -7.88 4.45
CA TYR A 69 4.27 -7.60 5.89
C TYR A 69 4.61 -6.13 6.14
N ASN A 70 3.75 -5.21 5.65
CA ASN A 70 3.59 -3.83 6.16
C ASN A 70 2.61 -2.94 5.38
N ILE A 71 1.84 -3.46 4.41
CA ILE A 71 0.87 -2.65 3.63
C ILE A 71 -0.46 -2.49 4.41
N ASN A 72 -0.37 -2.26 5.72
CA ASN A 72 -1.53 -2.18 6.60
C ASN A 72 -1.74 -0.79 7.19
N ASN A 73 -1.06 0.24 6.70
CA ASN A 73 -1.26 1.57 7.24
C ASN A 73 -2.71 2.03 7.03
N ILE A 74 -3.29 1.83 5.85
CA ILE A 74 -4.70 2.15 5.62
C ILE A 74 -5.68 1.29 6.43
N SER A 75 -5.33 0.04 6.75
CA SER A 75 -6.17 -0.88 7.52
C SER A 75 -6.06 -0.68 9.03
N ARG A 76 -5.12 0.17 9.51
CA ARG A 76 -5.08 0.58 10.91
C ARG A 76 -6.44 1.19 11.31
N PRO A 77 -7.05 0.77 12.43
CA PRO A 77 -8.34 1.29 12.87
C PRO A 77 -8.38 2.81 12.96
N GLU A 78 -7.28 3.44 13.37
CA GLU A 78 -7.12 4.90 13.42
C GLU A 78 -7.29 5.55 12.04
N ASN A 79 -6.66 4.98 11.02
CA ASN A 79 -6.71 5.48 9.65
C ASN A 79 -8.06 5.20 8.99
N LEU A 80 -8.69 4.05 9.27
CA LEU A 80 -10.06 3.78 8.84
C LEU A 80 -11.06 4.77 9.46
N ARG A 81 -10.91 5.10 10.75
CA ARG A 81 -11.73 6.13 11.43
C ARG A 81 -11.49 7.51 10.82
N ARG A 82 -10.24 7.91 10.63
CA ARG A 82 -9.89 9.20 10.01
C ARG A 82 -10.42 9.31 8.58
N LYS A 83 -10.31 8.23 7.80
CA LYS A 83 -10.88 8.13 6.46
C LYS A 83 -12.39 8.29 6.48
N ARG A 84 -13.07 7.60 7.41
CA ARG A 84 -14.53 7.71 7.56
C ARG A 84 -14.99 9.10 7.97
N ILE A 85 -14.26 9.76 8.87
CA ILE A 85 -14.51 11.15 9.27
C ILE A 85 -14.37 12.05 8.04
N LEU A 86 -13.27 11.93 7.28
CA LEU A 86 -13.10 12.69 6.03
C LEU A 86 -14.28 12.45 5.08
N ASP A 87 -14.65 11.19 4.86
CA ASP A 87 -15.75 10.83 3.96
C ASP A 87 -17.06 11.51 4.35
N ILE A 88 -17.43 11.46 5.63
CA ILE A 88 -18.65 12.08 6.15
C ILE A 88 -18.56 13.61 6.08
N SER A 89 -17.43 14.21 6.50
CA SER A 89 -17.24 15.67 6.49
C SER A 89 -17.32 16.24 5.07
N VAL A 90 -16.65 15.60 4.12
CA VAL A 90 -16.69 15.99 2.71
C VAL A 90 -18.10 15.78 2.16
N SER A 91 -18.77 14.66 2.45
CA SER A 91 -20.15 14.45 2.02
C SER A 91 -21.12 15.49 2.57
N PHE A 92 -20.98 15.89 3.84
CA PHE A 92 -21.84 16.90 4.44
C PHE A 92 -21.65 18.28 3.78
N LEU A 93 -20.40 18.67 3.54
CA LEU A 93 -20.07 19.90 2.82
C LEU A 93 -20.62 19.87 1.38
N LEU A 94 -20.48 18.74 0.68
CA LEU A 94 -21.00 18.54 -0.67
C LEU A 94 -22.54 18.49 -0.71
N LEU A 95 -23.20 18.04 0.35
CA LEU A 95 -24.66 18.04 0.47
C LEU A 95 -25.20 19.48 0.61
N ILE A 96 -24.54 20.32 1.41
CA ILE A 96 -24.91 21.74 1.54
C ILE A 96 -24.68 22.48 0.22
N LEU A 97 -23.56 22.19 -0.45
CA LEU A 97 -23.21 22.78 -1.75
C LEU A 97 -23.91 22.10 -2.93
N LEU A 98 -24.73 21.07 -2.70
CA LEU A 98 -25.39 20.29 -3.74
C LEU A 98 -26.17 21.15 -4.75
N PRO A 99 -27.06 22.10 -4.35
CA PRO A 99 -27.81 22.89 -5.31
C PRO A 99 -26.91 23.75 -6.22
N LEU A 100 -25.77 24.22 -5.70
CA LEU A 100 -24.80 24.99 -6.47
C LEU A 100 -23.94 24.11 -7.38
N LEU A 101 -23.46 22.98 -6.86
CA LEU A 101 -22.61 22.04 -7.58
C LEU A 101 -23.38 21.26 -8.65
N PHE A 102 -24.72 21.22 -8.58
CA PHE A 102 -25.58 20.54 -9.55
C PHE A 102 -25.30 20.98 -11.00
N TRP A 103 -25.08 22.28 -11.23
CA TRP A 103 -24.76 22.82 -12.57
C TRP A 103 -23.31 22.62 -13.02
N ILE A 104 -22.39 22.36 -12.09
CA ILE A 104 -20.94 22.26 -12.37
C ILE A 104 -20.55 20.80 -12.66
N MET A 105 -21.36 19.85 -12.20
CA MET A 105 -21.05 18.43 -12.24
C MET A 105 -21.25 17.82 -13.63
N ARG A 106 -20.36 16.90 -14.03
CA ARG A 106 -20.55 16.11 -15.26
C ARG A 106 -21.77 15.20 -15.20
N SER A 107 -22.08 14.70 -14.00
CA SER A 107 -23.19 13.78 -13.73
C SER A 107 -23.83 14.20 -12.39
N PRO A 108 -24.84 15.09 -12.40
CA PRO A 108 -25.43 15.62 -11.17
C PRO A 108 -26.24 14.56 -10.40
N PHE A 109 -26.99 13.71 -11.11
CA PHE A 109 -27.73 12.60 -10.50
C PHE A 109 -26.80 11.54 -9.90
N GLY A 110 -25.72 11.19 -10.62
CA GLY A 110 -24.71 10.27 -10.10
C GLY A 110 -24.00 10.85 -8.88
N PHE A 111 -23.74 12.15 -8.88
CA PHE A 111 -23.15 12.84 -7.74
C PHE A 111 -24.03 12.78 -6.50
N ALA A 112 -25.32 13.12 -6.61
CA ALA A 112 -26.25 13.02 -5.49
C ALA A 112 -26.29 11.58 -4.95
N ARG A 113 -26.45 10.58 -5.83
CA ARG A 113 -26.41 9.16 -5.45
C ARG A 113 -25.12 8.78 -4.72
N ASN A 114 -23.97 9.27 -5.20
CA ASN A 114 -22.67 9.00 -4.62
C ASN A 114 -22.51 9.65 -3.24
N VAL A 115 -22.95 10.90 -3.05
CA VAL A 115 -22.97 11.57 -1.73
C VAL A 115 -23.74 10.73 -0.72
N PHE A 116 -24.96 10.28 -1.06
CA PHE A 116 -25.76 9.43 -0.19
C PHE A 116 -25.13 8.05 0.06
N ALA A 117 -24.53 7.43 -0.97
CA ALA A 117 -23.85 6.14 -0.83
C ALA A 117 -22.59 6.21 0.06
N VAL A 118 -21.90 7.35 0.08
CA VAL A 118 -20.79 7.61 1.00
C VAL A 118 -21.32 7.86 2.40
N LEU A 119 -22.36 8.68 2.57
CA LEU A 119 -22.98 8.92 3.89
C LEU A 119 -23.48 7.63 4.54
N SER A 120 -24.14 6.75 3.78
CA SER A 120 -24.62 5.44 4.28
C SER A 120 -23.50 4.44 4.61
N GLY A 121 -22.25 4.72 4.21
CA GLY A 121 -21.11 3.84 4.46
C GLY A 121 -21.01 2.64 3.51
N CYS A 122 -21.78 2.65 2.41
CA CYS A 122 -21.65 1.69 1.33
C CYS A 122 -20.39 1.96 0.48
N ARG A 123 -20.01 3.24 0.33
CA ARG A 123 -18.85 3.69 -0.46
C ARG A 123 -17.97 4.66 0.35
N SER A 124 -16.77 4.90 -0.17
CA SER A 124 -15.81 5.92 0.26
C SER A 124 -15.53 6.87 -0.91
N TRP A 125 -15.05 8.09 -0.66
CA TRP A 125 -14.66 8.98 -1.76
C TRP A 125 -13.49 8.46 -2.55
N VAL A 126 -12.48 7.90 -1.87
CA VAL A 126 -11.28 7.34 -2.51
C VAL A 126 -11.08 5.89 -2.07
N GLY A 127 -10.72 5.00 -2.98
CA GLY A 127 -10.45 3.60 -2.70
C GLY A 127 -9.63 2.97 -3.83
N TYR A 128 -9.28 1.69 -3.69
CA TYR A 128 -8.43 1.04 -4.69
C TYR A 128 -9.06 1.05 -6.08
N ASN A 129 -8.21 1.11 -7.09
CA ASN A 129 -8.61 0.80 -8.45
C ASN A 129 -8.71 -0.74 -8.58
N LEU A 130 -9.94 -1.23 -8.72
CA LEU A 130 -10.26 -2.66 -8.86
C LEU A 130 -10.58 -3.04 -10.31
N SER A 131 -10.27 -2.18 -11.28
CA SER A 131 -10.51 -2.44 -12.71
C SER A 131 -9.51 -3.42 -13.32
N ILE A 132 -8.45 -3.77 -12.59
CA ILE A 132 -7.42 -4.73 -12.99
C ILE A 132 -7.40 -5.92 -12.03
N PRO A 133 -7.03 -7.13 -12.49
CA PRO A 133 -6.78 -8.25 -11.60
C PRO A 133 -5.60 -7.89 -10.68
N LEU A 134 -5.89 -7.84 -9.38
CA LEU A 134 -4.89 -7.53 -8.36
C LEU A 134 -3.97 -8.74 -8.20
N SER A 135 -2.67 -8.52 -8.37
CA SER A 135 -1.59 -9.48 -8.15
C SER A 135 -1.53 -9.98 -6.69
N HIS A 136 -2.06 -9.19 -5.75
CA HIS A 136 -1.98 -9.44 -4.32
C HIS A 136 -3.29 -9.10 -3.59
N ARG A 137 -3.47 -9.67 -2.39
CA ARG A 137 -4.62 -9.35 -1.53
C ARG A 137 -4.41 -8.00 -0.83
N PHE A 138 -5.18 -7.00 -1.24
CA PHE A 138 -5.22 -5.71 -0.54
C PHE A 138 -6.05 -5.80 0.76
N PRO A 139 -5.73 -4.98 1.77
CA PRO A 139 -6.57 -4.87 2.96
C PRO A 139 -8.00 -4.45 2.59
N ALA A 140 -9.01 -5.05 3.21
CA ALA A 140 -10.39 -4.74 2.90
C ALA A 140 -10.74 -3.28 3.26
N ILE A 141 -11.07 -2.46 2.25
CA ILE A 141 -11.61 -1.11 2.42
C ILE A 141 -12.87 -0.94 1.57
N LYS A 142 -13.67 0.08 1.87
CA LYS A 142 -14.86 0.41 1.07
C LYS A 142 -14.46 0.80 -0.36
N LYS A 143 -15.29 0.41 -1.33
CA LYS A 143 -15.10 0.79 -2.74
C LYS A 143 -15.11 2.32 -2.85
N GLY A 144 -14.06 2.85 -3.47
CA GLY A 144 -13.92 4.28 -3.77
C GLY A 144 -14.78 4.69 -4.95
N ILE A 145 -15.32 5.90 -4.90
CA ILE A 145 -15.81 6.57 -6.11
C ILE A 145 -14.60 6.94 -6.95
N LEU A 146 -13.65 7.68 -6.37
CA LEU A 146 -12.32 7.98 -6.90
C LEU A 146 -11.29 6.91 -6.50
N ASN A 147 -10.15 6.92 -7.16
CA ASN A 147 -9.03 6.03 -6.89
C ASN A 147 -7.68 6.80 -7.02
N PRO A 148 -6.55 6.21 -6.57
CA PRO A 148 -5.25 6.88 -6.60
C PRO A 148 -4.79 7.33 -8.00
N VAL A 149 -5.25 6.64 -9.06
CA VAL A 149 -4.93 6.97 -10.45
C VAL A 149 -5.53 8.31 -10.86
N ASP A 150 -6.66 8.70 -10.28
CA ASP A 150 -7.32 9.99 -10.57
C ASP A 150 -6.45 11.19 -10.16
N PHE A 151 -5.39 11.00 -9.37
CA PHE A 151 -4.43 12.07 -9.09
C PHE A 151 -3.56 12.43 -10.32
N ALA A 152 -3.34 11.50 -11.25
CA ALA A 152 -2.49 11.73 -12.41
C ALA A 152 -3.11 12.73 -13.41
N ARG A 153 -2.27 13.51 -14.12
CA ARG A 153 -2.76 14.41 -15.20
C ARG A 153 -3.15 13.66 -16.46
N LYS A 154 -2.56 12.49 -16.68
CA LYS A 154 -2.75 11.65 -17.86
C LYS A 154 -3.42 10.34 -17.43
N PRO A 155 -4.30 9.76 -18.26
CA PRO A 155 -4.83 8.43 -18.01
C PRO A 155 -3.66 7.45 -17.88
N ILE A 156 -3.71 6.61 -16.85
CA ILE A 156 -2.75 5.54 -16.62
C ILE A 156 -3.50 4.24 -16.85
N ASP A 157 -3.17 3.58 -17.95
CA ASP A 157 -3.80 2.31 -18.34
C ASP A 157 -2.88 1.11 -18.11
N ASN A 158 -1.61 1.34 -17.77
CA ASN A 158 -0.65 0.26 -17.48
C ASN A 158 -1.01 -0.44 -16.15
N PRO A 159 -1.40 -1.73 -16.17
CA PRO A 159 -1.82 -2.46 -14.97
C PRO A 159 -0.77 -2.48 -13.86
N ALA A 160 0.52 -2.62 -14.20
CA ALA A 160 1.60 -2.63 -13.22
C ALA A 160 1.75 -1.27 -12.51
N THR A 161 1.47 -0.17 -13.22
CA THR A 161 1.52 1.16 -12.62
C THR A 161 0.33 1.40 -11.70
N ILE A 162 -0.86 0.95 -12.09
CA ILE A 162 -2.08 1.03 -11.27
C ILE A 162 -1.91 0.23 -9.98
N ASP A 163 -1.34 -0.99 -10.06
CA ASP A 163 -1.08 -1.83 -8.91
C ASP A 163 -0.08 -1.19 -7.94
N ASN A 164 1.03 -0.65 -8.47
CA ASN A 164 2.00 0.13 -7.68
C ASN A 164 1.36 1.33 -6.98
N LEU A 165 0.44 2.05 -7.63
CA LEU A 165 -0.29 3.16 -7.02
C LEU A 165 -1.23 2.69 -5.91
N ASN A 166 -1.91 1.56 -6.07
CA ASN A 166 -2.71 0.95 -5.01
C ASN A 166 -1.84 0.52 -3.82
N ILE A 167 -0.66 -0.04 -4.06
CA ILE A 167 0.34 -0.42 -3.04
C ILE A 167 0.80 0.80 -2.25
N MET A 168 1.21 1.86 -2.96
CA MET A 168 1.64 3.12 -2.33
C MET A 168 0.50 3.73 -1.51
N TYR A 169 -0.71 3.74 -2.05
CA TYR A 169 -1.88 4.26 -1.35
C TYR A 169 -2.20 3.48 -0.06
N ALA A 170 -2.08 2.15 -0.09
CA ALA A 170 -2.33 1.32 1.09
C ALA A 170 -1.23 1.42 2.16
N ARG A 171 0.04 1.57 1.73
CA ARG A 171 1.21 1.65 2.60
C ARG A 171 1.37 3.04 3.24
N ASP A 172 1.25 4.11 2.45
CA ASP A 172 1.55 5.48 2.90
C ASP A 172 0.26 6.31 3.01
N TYR A 173 -0.80 5.65 3.50
CA TYR A 173 -2.09 6.30 3.65
C TYR A 173 -2.02 7.55 4.53
N LYS A 174 -2.45 8.67 3.95
CA LYS A 174 -2.65 9.95 4.63
C LYS A 174 -3.97 10.54 4.16
N VAL A 175 -4.76 11.06 5.09
CA VAL A 175 -6.03 11.77 4.83
C VAL A 175 -5.85 12.90 3.82
N TRP A 176 -4.69 13.56 3.85
CA TRP A 176 -4.36 14.64 2.93
C TRP A 176 -4.33 14.19 1.46
N ASN A 177 -3.85 12.97 1.19
CA ASN A 177 -3.81 12.43 -0.17
C ASN A 177 -5.24 12.25 -0.72
N ASP A 178 -6.15 11.72 0.11
CA ASP A 178 -7.56 11.59 -0.26
C ASP A 178 -8.19 12.96 -0.57
N LEU A 179 -7.95 13.95 0.30
CA LEU A 179 -8.48 15.30 0.10
C LEU A 179 -7.95 15.92 -1.21
N GLN A 180 -6.66 15.76 -1.50
CA GLN A 180 -6.08 16.23 -2.77
C GLN A 180 -6.71 15.56 -3.99
N ILE A 181 -6.94 14.24 -3.93
CA ILE A 181 -7.60 13.48 -5.02
C ILE A 181 -9.02 14.01 -5.24
N ILE A 182 -9.78 14.21 -4.16
CA ILE A 182 -11.16 14.73 -4.18
C ILE A 182 -11.21 16.13 -4.77
N MET A 183 -10.41 17.07 -4.24
CA MET A 183 -10.42 18.47 -4.68
C MET A 183 -10.08 18.61 -6.16
N ARG A 184 -9.10 17.83 -6.61
CA ARG A 184 -8.64 17.85 -8.01
C ARG A 184 -9.66 17.25 -8.97
N ASN A 185 -10.45 16.28 -8.52
CA ASN A 185 -11.43 15.56 -9.33
C ASN A 185 -12.87 15.87 -8.92
N LEU A 186 -13.13 17.08 -8.42
CA LEU A 186 -14.44 17.47 -7.90
C LEU A 186 -15.54 17.21 -8.95
N ARG A 187 -15.32 17.58 -10.21
CA ARG A 187 -16.30 17.39 -11.31
C ARG A 187 -16.58 15.92 -11.67
N SER A 188 -15.72 15.00 -11.23
CA SER A 188 -15.79 13.57 -11.52
C SER A 188 -16.40 12.75 -10.38
N LEU A 189 -16.78 13.37 -9.25
CA LEU A 189 -17.41 12.64 -8.13
C LEU A 189 -18.81 12.08 -8.48
N GLY A 190 -19.37 12.44 -9.64
CA GLY A 190 -20.65 11.92 -10.13
C GLY A 190 -20.57 10.65 -10.99
N ARG A 191 -19.37 10.07 -11.15
CA ARG A 191 -19.16 8.86 -11.96
C ARG A 191 -19.76 7.59 -11.36
#